data_AF-A0A6J0MV62-F1
#
_entry.id   AF-A0A6J0MV62-F1
#
_cell.length_a   1.000
_cell.length_b   1.000
_cell.length_c   1.000
_cell.angle_alpha   90.00
_cell.angle_beta   90.00
_cell.angle_gamma   90.00
#
_symmetry.space_group_name_H-M   'P 1'
#
loop_
_entity.id
_entity.type
_entity.pdbx_description
1 polymer ?
#
loop_
_entity_poly.entity_id
_entity_poly.type
_entity_poly.pdbx_seq_one_letter_code
_entity_poly.pdbx_strand_id
1 'polypeptide(L)'
;MAPDNNPFSMSTMSNALQRIRVSGSIPPPGFAPRASSDVSDTRFKRLFNLMTSCEDVGQFKDLISTFDQSELQRMASMLTSDSDYFMGVIRNKYGSRRVQRLLGISDDVDSLFCDAILQRFFDIMTDKFASYVATRAVVVFDRVKKHVMYKNVLYYALDIARSQHGCVALNEVVTDADDPLFRNRLLDVVARNALFLSNDPWGNFVVQHVLKLHDLRCKRNVAVILRGHCVDLSFKKYGSYIVEKLLEAEVSMVMVAVELLKCDGDRLMRLARSEFGNFVVLTALRVTQEMNRMDLFSDLVQKLMPHRHLLLGSHGNNIANLLETRRCSN
;
A
#
# COMPACT_ATOMS: atom_id res chain seq x y z
N MET A 1 -25.84 50.46 0.74
CA MET A 1 -24.72 49.64 0.23
C MET A 1 -23.73 49.47 1.36
N ALA A 2 -23.78 48.33 2.05
CA ALA A 2 -22.79 47.97 3.07
C ALA A 2 -21.60 47.28 2.36
N PRO A 3 -20.35 47.52 2.76
CA PRO A 3 -19.22 46.80 2.20
C PRO A 3 -19.20 45.37 2.76
N ASP A 4 -19.03 44.40 1.86
CA ASP A 4 -18.82 42.99 2.18
C ASP A 4 -17.58 42.81 3.05
N ASN A 5 -17.81 42.64 4.36
CA ASN A 5 -16.82 42.11 5.29
C ASN A 5 -16.72 40.60 5.07
N ASN A 6 -15.95 40.19 4.05
CA ASN A 6 -15.57 38.80 3.88
C ASN A 6 -14.34 38.51 4.77
N PRO A 7 -14.45 37.73 5.85
CA PRO A 7 -13.36 37.52 6.81
C PRO A 7 -12.17 36.70 6.27
N PHE A 8 -12.20 36.29 5.00
CA PHE A 8 -11.19 35.42 4.36
C PHE A 8 -10.53 36.04 3.11
N SER A 9 -10.28 37.35 3.12
CA SER A 9 -9.39 37.99 2.14
C SER A 9 -7.92 37.55 2.32
N MET A 10 -7.15 37.43 1.23
CA MET A 10 -5.69 37.15 1.24
C MET A 10 -4.91 38.07 2.20
N SER A 11 -5.36 39.31 2.39
CA SER A 11 -4.77 40.26 3.34
C SER A 11 -5.01 39.88 4.80
N THR A 12 -6.12 39.21 5.12
CA THR A 12 -6.47 38.74 6.47
C THR A 12 -5.62 37.53 6.87
N MET A 13 -5.26 36.65 5.93
CA MET A 13 -4.38 35.51 6.17
C MET A 13 -2.91 35.92 6.37
N SER A 14 -2.40 36.86 5.55
CA SER A 14 -1.07 37.45 5.73
C SER A 14 -0.94 38.20 7.06
N ASN A 15 -1.98 38.96 7.45
CA ASN A 15 -2.05 39.63 8.75
C ASN A 15 -2.16 38.65 9.94
N ALA A 16 -2.84 37.52 9.79
CA ALA A 16 -2.93 36.50 10.83
C ALA A 16 -1.58 35.81 11.10
N LEU A 17 -0.72 35.66 10.08
CA LEU A 17 0.63 35.11 10.19
C LEU A 17 1.67 36.14 10.65
N GLN A 18 1.55 37.41 10.25
CA GLN A 18 2.38 38.50 10.80
C GLN A 18 2.18 38.67 12.32
N ARG A 19 0.99 38.35 12.85
CA ARG A 19 0.74 38.33 14.31
C ARG A 19 1.38 37.14 15.05
N ILE A 20 1.93 36.16 14.33
CA ILE A 20 2.78 35.09 14.90
C ILE A 20 4.24 35.59 15.05
N ARG A 21 4.63 36.66 14.33
CA ARG A 21 5.98 37.26 14.34
C ARG A 21 6.30 38.12 15.57
N VAL A 22 5.32 38.54 16.38
CA VAL A 22 5.58 39.47 17.49
C VAL A 22 4.98 38.97 18.80
N SER A 23 5.77 38.19 19.55
CA SER A 23 5.81 38.24 21.03
C SER A 23 6.97 37.35 21.48
N GLY A 24 8.18 37.84 21.23
CA GLY A 24 9.40 37.44 21.90
C GLY A 24 9.86 38.61 22.75
N SER A 25 9.18 38.84 23.88
CA SER A 25 9.69 39.72 24.93
C SER A 25 9.62 38.97 26.25
N ILE A 26 10.80 38.72 26.80
CA ILE A 26 11.00 38.20 28.15
C ILE A 26 10.38 39.21 29.12
N PRO A 27 9.40 38.82 29.96
CA PRO A 27 8.85 39.75 30.94
C PRO A 27 9.88 39.99 32.06
N PRO A 28 9.98 41.23 32.58
CA PRO A 28 10.81 41.51 33.76
C PRO A 28 10.30 40.76 35.00
N PRO A 29 11.16 40.51 36.00
CA PRO A 29 10.80 39.67 37.14
C PRO A 29 9.75 40.37 37.99
N GLY A 30 8.54 39.79 38.09
CA GLY A 30 7.52 40.27 39.03
C GLY A 30 6.04 40.10 38.66
N PHE A 31 5.67 39.55 37.49
CA PHE A 31 4.24 39.37 37.14
C PHE A 31 3.82 37.89 37.06
N ALA A 32 2.80 37.55 37.85
CA ALA A 32 2.23 36.20 37.95
C ALA A 32 1.53 35.74 36.64
N PRO A 33 1.51 34.43 36.32
CA PRO A 33 0.97 33.93 35.05
C PRO A 33 -0.51 33.53 35.18
N ARG A 34 -1.40 34.17 34.41
CA ARG A 34 -2.71 33.61 34.01
C ARG A 34 -3.13 34.18 32.64
N ALA A 35 -2.70 33.54 31.54
CA ALA A 35 -3.30 33.65 30.19
C ALA A 35 -2.64 32.75 29.11
N SER A 36 -1.86 31.71 29.44
CA SER A 36 -1.08 30.98 28.43
C SER A 36 -1.86 29.91 27.65
N SER A 37 -3.03 29.45 28.12
CA SER A 37 -3.78 28.36 27.46
C SER A 37 -4.57 28.82 26.22
N ASP A 38 -5.23 29.97 26.28
CA ASP A 38 -6.23 30.42 25.29
C ASP A 38 -5.61 30.90 23.95
N VAL A 39 -4.43 31.51 24.03
CA VAL A 39 -3.66 31.95 22.84
C VAL A 39 -3.02 30.77 22.10
N SER A 40 -2.63 29.73 22.84
CA SER A 40 -2.09 28.51 22.23
C SER A 40 -3.17 27.79 21.43
N ASP A 41 -4.35 27.60 22.03
CA ASP A 41 -5.50 26.91 21.42
C ASP A 41 -6.00 27.64 20.14
N THR A 42 -6.08 28.97 20.17
CA THR A 42 -6.41 29.77 18.97
C THR A 42 -5.38 29.65 17.85
N ARG A 43 -4.09 29.53 18.18
CA ARG A 43 -3.03 29.34 17.17
C ARG A 43 -3.07 27.94 16.56
N PHE A 44 -3.27 26.90 17.37
CA PHE A 44 -3.46 25.52 16.91
C PHE A 44 -4.69 25.40 16.01
N LYS A 45 -5.83 26.00 16.39
CA LYS A 45 -7.04 26.04 15.54
C LYS A 45 -6.80 26.69 14.18
N ARG A 46 -6.06 27.80 14.13
CA ARG A 46 -5.72 28.47 12.86
C ARG A 46 -4.82 27.62 11.97
N LEU A 47 -3.78 27.01 12.56
CA LEU A 47 -2.87 26.14 11.82
C LEU A 47 -3.61 24.87 11.34
N PHE A 48 -4.47 24.30 12.17
CA PHE A 48 -5.29 23.14 11.81
C PHE A 48 -6.15 23.47 10.59
N ASN A 49 -6.91 24.57 10.64
CA ASN A 49 -7.75 25.02 9.52
C ASN A 49 -6.91 25.27 8.26
N LEU A 50 -5.73 25.90 8.40
CA LEU A 50 -4.80 26.10 7.28
C LEU A 50 -4.33 24.77 6.68
N MET A 51 -4.14 23.72 7.49
CA MET A 51 -3.69 22.42 7.00
C MET A 51 -4.84 21.59 6.41
N THR A 52 -6.05 21.67 6.96
CA THR A 52 -7.15 20.76 6.60
C THR A 52 -8.19 21.35 5.66
N SER A 53 -8.13 22.65 5.35
CA SER A 53 -9.05 23.30 4.41
C SER A 53 -8.90 22.76 2.99
N CYS A 54 -10.02 22.71 2.25
CA CYS A 54 -10.02 22.39 0.82
C CYS A 54 -9.56 23.57 -0.06
N GLU A 55 -9.62 24.78 0.49
CA GLU A 55 -9.28 26.02 -0.21
C GLU A 55 -7.78 26.07 -0.51
N ASP A 56 -7.49 26.35 -1.79
CA ASP A 56 -6.20 26.64 -2.40
C ASP A 56 -5.00 25.78 -1.98
N VAL A 57 -4.99 24.57 -2.54
CA VAL A 57 -3.83 23.67 -2.55
C VAL A 57 -2.60 24.31 -3.23
N GLY A 58 -2.80 25.25 -4.17
CA GLY A 58 -1.75 26.02 -4.83
C GLY A 58 -1.10 27.05 -3.91
N GLN A 59 -1.91 27.86 -3.21
CA GLN A 59 -1.41 28.88 -2.28
C GLN A 59 -0.58 28.31 -1.13
N PHE A 60 -0.79 27.07 -0.70
CA PHE A 60 0.05 26.47 0.34
C PHE A 60 1.51 26.32 -0.10
N LYS A 61 1.75 25.99 -1.38
CA LYS A 61 3.11 25.88 -1.92
C LYS A 61 3.78 27.25 -1.97
N ASP A 62 3.03 28.26 -2.42
CA ASP A 62 3.52 29.63 -2.47
C ASP A 62 3.80 30.15 -1.06
N LEU A 63 2.92 29.85 -0.09
CA LEU A 63 3.10 30.20 1.32
C LEU A 63 4.38 29.61 1.91
N ILE A 64 4.61 28.30 1.81
CA ILE A 64 5.83 27.68 2.36
C ILE A 64 7.09 28.21 1.69
N SER A 65 7.01 28.68 0.43
CA SER A 65 8.14 29.28 -0.27
C SER A 65 8.52 30.67 0.26
N THR A 66 7.62 31.34 0.98
CA THR A 66 7.89 32.61 1.64
C THR A 66 8.49 32.47 3.03
N PHE A 67 8.48 31.26 3.60
CA PHE A 67 8.96 31.02 4.96
C PHE A 67 10.46 30.78 4.99
N ASP A 68 11.13 31.31 6.01
CA ASP A 68 12.51 30.93 6.31
C ASP A 68 12.60 29.57 7.04
N GLN A 69 13.82 29.06 7.23
CA GLN A 69 14.06 27.76 7.89
C GLN A 69 13.49 27.73 9.32
N SER A 70 13.56 28.85 10.06
CA SER A 70 13.07 28.93 11.44
C SER A 70 11.54 28.91 11.50
N GLU A 71 10.87 29.57 10.56
CA GLU A 71 9.42 29.58 10.42
C GLU A 71 8.90 28.18 10.06
N LEU A 72 9.59 27.48 9.14
CA LEU A 72 9.27 26.11 8.75
C LEU A 72 9.45 25.13 9.92
N GLN A 73 10.56 25.23 10.66
CA GLN A 73 10.82 24.40 11.83
C GLN A 73 9.80 24.65 12.95
N ARG A 74 9.43 25.91 13.20
CA ARG A 74 8.39 26.26 14.18
C ARG A 74 7.03 25.69 13.79
N MET A 75 6.68 25.75 12.49
CA MET A 75 5.45 25.16 11.99
C MET A 75 5.46 23.64 12.16
N ALA A 76 6.55 22.96 11.80
CA ALA A 76 6.71 21.52 11.99
C ALA A 76 6.59 21.14 13.47
N SER A 77 7.28 21.86 14.36
CA SER A 77 7.22 21.64 15.81
C SER A 77 5.81 21.80 16.37
N MET A 78 5.04 22.78 15.90
CA MET A 78 3.64 22.90 16.28
C MET A 78 2.80 21.73 15.74
N LEU A 79 2.99 21.34 14.48
CA LEU A 79 2.25 20.22 13.89
C LEU A 79 2.49 18.89 14.60
N THR A 80 3.68 18.69 15.16
CA THR A 80 4.12 17.44 15.80
C THR A 80 4.11 17.50 17.32
N SER A 81 3.72 18.63 17.93
CA SER A 81 3.75 18.83 19.39
C SER A 81 2.79 17.94 20.18
N ASP A 82 1.70 17.50 19.55
CA ASP A 82 0.72 16.58 20.14
C ASP A 82 0.36 15.48 19.14
N SER A 83 0.33 14.25 19.61
CA SER A 83 0.15 13.07 18.76
C SER A 83 -1.25 13.03 18.13
N ASP A 84 -2.29 13.39 18.88
CA ASP A 84 -3.66 13.33 18.38
C ASP A 84 -3.97 14.51 17.44
N TYR A 85 -3.41 15.69 17.71
CA TYR A 85 -3.44 16.82 16.80
C TYR A 85 -2.76 16.47 15.46
N PHE A 86 -1.55 15.90 15.51
CA PHE A 86 -0.84 15.46 14.30
C PHE A 86 -1.67 14.45 13.51
N MET A 87 -2.21 13.43 14.18
CA MET A 87 -3.11 12.43 13.57
C MET A 87 -4.34 13.09 12.94
N GLY A 88 -4.96 14.06 13.61
CA GLY A 88 -6.10 14.81 13.09
C GLY A 88 -5.79 15.53 11.78
N VAL A 89 -4.59 16.09 11.65
CA VAL A 89 -4.12 16.75 10.42
C VAL A 89 -3.88 15.73 9.30
N ILE A 90 -3.12 14.67 9.55
CA ILE A 90 -2.72 13.73 8.48
C ILE A 90 -3.82 12.75 8.06
N ARG A 91 -4.85 12.53 8.90
CA ARG A 91 -6.08 11.81 8.51
C ARG A 91 -6.99 12.64 7.61
N ASN A 92 -6.72 13.93 7.43
CA ASN A 92 -7.40 14.76 6.45
C ASN A 92 -6.70 14.67 5.08
N LYS A 93 -7.48 14.54 4.00
CA LYS A 93 -6.97 14.48 2.61
C LYS A 93 -6.03 15.64 2.25
N TYR A 94 -6.36 16.86 2.65
CA TYR A 94 -5.57 18.07 2.36
C TYR A 94 -4.40 18.20 3.34
N GLY A 95 -4.64 17.89 4.62
CA GLY A 95 -3.60 17.89 5.65
C GLY A 95 -2.47 16.94 5.32
N SER A 96 -2.77 15.68 4.96
CA SER A 96 -1.77 14.71 4.48
C SER A 96 -0.95 15.26 3.31
N ARG A 97 -1.59 15.81 2.28
CA ARG A 97 -0.90 16.38 1.11
C ARG A 97 0.01 17.55 1.47
N ARG A 98 -0.41 18.40 2.41
CA ARG A 98 0.38 19.54 2.88
C ARG A 98 1.57 19.07 3.71
N VAL A 99 1.40 18.10 4.61
CA VAL A 99 2.51 17.49 5.36
C VAL A 99 3.51 16.81 4.41
N GLN A 100 3.06 16.08 3.39
CA GLN A 100 3.94 15.48 2.37
C GLN A 100 4.86 16.50 1.66
N ARG A 101 4.42 17.77 1.54
CA ARG A 101 5.24 18.84 0.95
C ARG A 101 6.26 19.43 1.91
N LEU A 102 6.04 19.28 3.21
CA LEU A 102 6.97 19.71 4.24
C LEU A 102 8.12 18.71 4.43
N LEU A 103 7.87 17.44 4.12
CA LEU A 103 8.88 16.39 4.15
C LEU A 103 9.93 16.60 3.05
N GLY A 104 11.21 16.51 3.43
CA GLY A 104 12.36 16.68 2.54
C GLY A 104 12.77 18.13 2.32
N ILE A 105 12.18 19.10 3.04
CA ILE A 105 12.57 20.51 2.94
C ILE A 105 13.89 20.77 3.66
N SER A 106 14.05 20.26 4.88
CA SER A 106 15.27 20.39 5.69
C SER A 106 15.36 19.28 6.72
N ASP A 107 16.58 18.98 7.17
CA ASP A 107 16.83 17.89 8.10
C ASP A 107 16.17 18.10 9.47
N ASP A 108 16.13 19.34 9.95
CA ASP A 108 15.51 19.71 11.23
C ASP A 108 13.98 19.48 11.20
N VAL A 109 13.33 19.85 10.10
CA VAL A 109 11.90 19.62 9.87
C VAL A 109 11.61 18.12 9.76
N ASP A 110 12.43 17.39 9.01
CA ASP A 110 12.28 15.95 8.83
C ASP A 110 12.48 15.18 10.13
N SER A 111 13.36 15.63 11.02
CA SER A 111 13.56 15.02 12.35
C SER A 111 12.29 15.10 13.20
N LEU A 112 11.64 16.28 13.24
CA LEU A 112 10.39 16.47 13.96
C LEU A 112 9.26 15.58 13.43
N PHE A 113 9.13 15.46 12.11
CA PHE A 113 8.13 14.57 11.51
C PHE A 113 8.49 13.10 11.67
N CYS A 114 9.77 12.73 11.61
CA CYS A 114 10.21 11.36 11.82
C CYS A 114 9.79 10.87 13.21
N ASP A 115 10.05 11.65 14.25
CA ASP A 115 9.65 11.32 15.63
C ASP A 115 8.12 11.14 15.76
N ALA A 116 7.35 12.08 15.20
CA ALA A 116 5.89 12.03 15.23
C ALA A 116 5.30 10.84 14.44
N ILE A 117 5.89 10.53 13.28
CA ILE A 117 5.50 9.36 12.47
C ILE A 117 5.80 8.08 13.24
N LEU A 118 6.99 7.95 13.84
CA LEU A 118 7.40 6.76 14.56
C LEU A 118 6.52 6.48 15.79
N GLN A 119 6.04 7.52 16.47
CA GLN A 119 5.15 7.38 17.64
C GLN A 119 3.81 6.71 17.28
N ARG A 120 3.31 6.87 16.05
CA ARG A 120 2.02 6.32 15.58
C ARG A 120 2.16 5.54 14.29
N PHE A 121 3.32 4.90 14.08
CA PHE A 121 3.72 4.35 12.79
C PHE A 121 2.66 3.41 12.17
N PHE A 122 2.17 2.46 12.96
CA PHE A 122 1.17 1.50 12.50
C PHE A 122 -0.17 2.16 12.13
N ASP A 123 -0.67 3.05 12.99
CA ASP A 123 -1.91 3.80 12.75
C ASP A 123 -1.82 4.65 11.48
N ILE A 124 -0.64 5.23 11.22
CA ILE A 124 -0.38 6.04 10.02
C ILE A 124 -0.33 5.16 8.78
N MET A 125 0.44 4.08 8.80
CA MET A 125 0.60 3.17 7.66
C MET A 125 -0.71 2.50 7.24
N THR A 126 -1.67 2.36 8.16
CA THR A 126 -2.94 1.66 7.91
C THR A 126 -4.13 2.61 7.69
N ASP A 127 -3.90 3.93 7.69
CA ASP A 127 -4.92 4.94 7.41
C ASP A 127 -4.99 5.31 5.92
N LYS A 128 -6.19 5.69 5.47
CA LYS A 128 -6.50 6.05 4.07
C LYS A 128 -5.69 7.23 3.53
N PHE A 129 -5.37 8.22 4.36
CA PHE A 129 -4.68 9.44 3.95
C PHE A 129 -3.33 9.59 4.63
N ALA A 130 -3.21 9.17 5.89
CA ALA A 130 -1.97 9.33 6.64
C ALA A 130 -0.84 8.44 6.08
N SER A 131 -1.17 7.29 5.48
CA SER A 131 -0.18 6.38 4.88
C SER A 131 0.71 7.07 3.85
N TYR A 132 0.16 7.99 3.05
CA TYR A 132 0.93 8.79 2.09
C TYR A 132 2.02 9.66 2.73
N VAL A 133 1.86 10.07 4.00
CA VAL A 133 2.89 10.80 4.75
C VAL A 133 4.05 9.86 5.06
N ALA A 134 3.77 8.64 5.54
CA ALA A 134 4.81 7.66 5.84
C ALA A 134 5.51 7.12 4.58
N THR A 135 4.78 6.86 3.48
CA THR A 135 5.40 6.43 2.22
C THR A 135 6.26 7.53 1.62
N ARG A 136 5.81 8.80 1.66
CA ARG A 136 6.64 9.94 1.25
C ARG A 136 7.89 10.09 2.11
N ALA A 137 7.77 9.96 3.43
CA ALA A 137 8.89 10.03 4.36
C ALA A 137 9.97 8.98 4.02
N VAL A 138 9.56 7.74 3.72
CA VAL A 138 10.45 6.67 3.28
C VAL A 138 11.23 7.03 2.00
N VAL A 139 10.73 7.91 1.15
CA VAL A 139 11.42 8.33 -0.09
C VAL A 139 12.39 9.48 0.16
N VAL A 140 11.99 10.49 0.93
CA VAL A 140 12.73 11.77 1.02
C VAL A 140 13.70 11.87 2.18
N PHE A 141 13.52 11.09 3.24
CA PHE A 141 14.38 11.14 4.40
C PHE A 141 15.83 10.76 4.09
N ASP A 142 16.75 11.24 4.92
CA ASP A 142 18.15 10.81 4.88
C ASP A 142 18.30 9.32 5.20
N ARG A 143 19.53 8.80 5.08
CA ARG A 143 19.82 7.37 5.33
C ARG A 143 19.50 6.93 6.75
N VAL A 144 19.70 7.79 7.75
CA VAL A 144 19.53 7.44 9.17
C VAL A 144 18.04 7.28 9.50
N LYS A 145 17.24 8.27 9.13
CA LYS A 145 15.78 8.28 9.33
C LYS A 145 15.10 7.20 8.49
N LYS A 146 15.52 7.01 7.23
CA LYS A 146 15.05 5.88 6.39
C LYS A 146 15.29 4.53 7.05
N HIS A 147 16.47 4.31 7.64
CA HIS A 147 16.79 3.05 8.30
C HIS A 147 15.83 2.73 9.46
N VAL A 148 15.48 3.72 10.27
CA VAL A 148 14.53 3.54 11.38
C VAL A 148 13.11 3.27 10.86
N MET A 149 12.70 3.98 9.79
CA MET A 149 11.42 3.72 9.11
C MET A 149 11.36 2.29 8.57
N TYR A 150 12.40 1.83 7.88
CA TYR A 150 12.51 0.47 7.34
C TYR A 150 12.42 -0.60 8.42
N LYS A 151 13.04 -0.39 9.59
CA LYS A 151 12.90 -1.30 10.72
C LYS A 151 11.45 -1.44 11.16
N ASN A 152 10.70 -0.34 11.21
CA ASN A 152 9.28 -0.35 11.57
C ASN A 152 8.41 -0.99 10.49
N VAL A 153 8.68 -0.73 9.20
CA VAL A 153 7.99 -1.41 8.10
C VAL A 153 8.18 -2.93 8.22
N LEU A 154 9.41 -3.41 8.43
CA LEU A 154 9.68 -4.84 8.58
C LEU A 154 8.98 -5.43 9.80
N TYR A 155 8.98 -4.72 10.92
CA TYR A 155 8.35 -5.17 12.16
C TYR A 155 6.83 -5.36 11.99
N TYR A 156 6.15 -4.40 11.35
CA TYR A 156 4.69 -4.43 11.16
C TYR A 156 4.24 -5.01 9.80
N ALA A 157 5.16 -5.58 9.01
CA ALA A 157 4.91 -5.89 7.60
C ALA A 157 3.64 -6.75 7.37
N LEU A 158 3.41 -7.78 8.20
CA LEU A 158 2.26 -8.67 8.05
C LEU A 158 0.94 -8.03 8.48
N ASP A 159 0.96 -7.14 9.46
CA ASP A 159 -0.24 -6.44 9.93
C ASP A 159 -0.63 -5.34 8.95
N ILE A 160 0.37 -4.61 8.42
CA ILE A 160 0.17 -3.63 7.35
C ILE A 160 -0.35 -4.32 6.08
N ALA A 161 0.22 -5.46 5.68
CA ALA A 161 -0.20 -6.20 4.49
C ALA A 161 -1.67 -6.64 4.53
N ARG A 162 -2.22 -6.86 5.72
CA ARG A 162 -3.61 -7.30 5.93
C ARG A 162 -4.58 -6.16 6.24
N SER A 163 -4.13 -4.92 6.09
CA SER A 163 -4.99 -3.73 6.18
C SER A 163 -5.43 -3.27 4.80
N GLN A 164 -6.69 -2.83 4.68
CA GLN A 164 -7.27 -2.30 3.45
C GLN A 164 -6.43 -1.17 2.82
N HIS A 165 -5.87 -0.28 3.64
CA HIS A 165 -5.02 0.82 3.18
C HIS A 165 -3.54 0.49 3.34
N GLY A 166 -3.19 -0.30 4.36
CA GLY A 166 -1.81 -0.72 4.60
C GLY A 166 -1.22 -1.54 3.45
N CYS A 167 -2.00 -2.41 2.80
CA CYS A 167 -1.49 -3.20 1.68
C CYS A 167 -1.05 -2.33 0.49
N VAL A 168 -1.75 -1.21 0.24
CA VAL A 168 -1.39 -0.23 -0.79
C VAL A 168 -0.11 0.49 -0.41
N ALA A 169 -0.02 0.98 0.84
CA ALA A 169 1.16 1.65 1.35
C ALA A 169 2.41 0.74 1.34
N LEU A 170 2.25 -0.53 1.70
CA LEU A 170 3.33 -1.51 1.68
C LEU A 170 3.81 -1.77 0.25
N ASN A 171 2.90 -1.86 -0.72
CA ASN A 171 3.24 -2.03 -2.12
C ASN A 171 4.00 -0.82 -2.68
N GLU A 172 3.64 0.41 -2.28
CA GLU A 172 4.41 1.62 -2.60
C GLU A 172 5.82 1.53 -2.00
N VAL A 173 5.96 1.22 -0.72
CA VAL A 173 7.27 1.08 -0.05
C VAL A 173 8.12 0.00 -0.71
N VAL A 174 7.55 -1.16 -1.06
CA VAL A 174 8.28 -2.22 -1.78
C VAL A 174 8.74 -1.73 -3.14
N THR A 175 7.95 -0.92 -3.84
CA THR A 175 8.26 -0.42 -5.19
C THR A 175 9.37 0.61 -5.16
N ASP A 176 9.27 1.57 -4.24
CA ASP A 176 10.11 2.77 -4.19
C ASP A 176 11.36 2.63 -3.29
N ALA A 177 11.50 1.51 -2.58
CA ALA A 177 12.68 1.23 -1.75
C ALA A 177 13.98 1.31 -2.56
N ASP A 178 14.86 2.23 -2.17
CA ASP A 178 16.19 2.45 -2.76
C ASP A 178 17.29 1.59 -2.10
N ASP A 179 17.05 1.06 -0.90
CA ASP A 179 17.93 0.11 -0.21
C ASP A 179 17.63 -1.35 -0.64
N PRO A 180 18.53 -2.01 -1.40
CA PRO A 180 18.32 -3.38 -1.86
C PRO A 180 18.27 -4.40 -0.73
N LEU A 181 18.98 -4.19 0.39
CA LEU A 181 18.98 -5.11 1.53
C LEU A 181 17.66 -5.05 2.29
N PHE A 182 17.11 -3.85 2.48
CA PHE A 182 15.76 -3.69 3.04
C PHE A 182 14.71 -4.31 2.10
N ARG A 183 14.74 -3.95 0.81
CA ARG A 183 13.79 -4.47 -0.18
C ARG A 183 13.80 -6.00 -0.20
N ASN A 184 15.00 -6.59 -0.24
CA ASN A 184 15.14 -8.05 -0.23
C ASN A 184 14.59 -8.70 1.04
N ARG A 185 14.82 -8.09 2.22
CA ARG A 185 14.25 -8.58 3.49
C ARG A 185 12.73 -8.50 3.49
N LEU A 186 12.15 -7.42 2.98
CA LEU A 186 10.71 -7.26 2.91
C LEU A 186 10.07 -8.29 1.96
N LEU A 187 10.69 -8.51 0.79
CA LEU A 187 10.28 -9.57 -0.14
C LEU A 187 10.38 -10.96 0.50
N ASP A 188 11.41 -11.22 1.30
CA ASP A 188 11.55 -12.49 2.02
C ASP A 188 10.47 -12.67 3.09
N VAL A 189 10.08 -11.60 3.79
CA VAL A 189 8.95 -11.62 4.74
C VAL A 189 7.65 -11.96 4.04
N VAL A 190 7.35 -11.31 2.90
CA VAL A 190 6.14 -11.62 2.10
C VAL A 190 6.18 -13.06 1.59
N ALA A 191 7.31 -13.51 1.03
CA ALA A 191 7.44 -14.85 0.47
C ALA A 191 7.24 -15.94 1.53
N ARG A 192 7.90 -15.82 2.70
CA ARG A 192 7.75 -16.78 3.80
C ARG A 192 6.31 -16.90 4.32
N ASN A 193 5.53 -15.83 4.19
CA ASN A 193 4.13 -15.77 4.63
C ASN A 193 3.14 -15.85 3.46
N ALA A 194 3.58 -16.23 2.26
CA ALA A 194 2.77 -16.16 1.06
C ALA A 194 1.48 -16.97 1.18
N LEU A 195 1.50 -18.17 1.78
CA LEU A 195 0.31 -18.99 1.96
C LEU A 195 -0.75 -18.26 2.81
N PHE A 196 -0.32 -17.69 3.93
CA PHE A 196 -1.19 -16.94 4.83
C PHE A 196 -1.79 -15.71 4.13
N LEU A 197 -0.94 -14.90 3.49
CA LEU A 197 -1.37 -13.69 2.79
C LEU A 197 -2.25 -13.99 1.57
N SER A 198 -2.03 -15.09 0.86
CA SER A 198 -2.85 -15.50 -0.30
C SER A 198 -4.30 -15.82 0.07
N ASN A 199 -4.55 -16.18 1.33
CA ASN A 199 -5.90 -16.43 1.85
C ASN A 199 -6.56 -15.16 2.42
N ASP A 200 -5.81 -14.08 2.62
CA ASP A 200 -6.29 -12.86 3.25
C ASP A 200 -6.96 -11.91 2.22
N PRO A 201 -8.09 -11.24 2.57
CA PRO A 201 -8.78 -10.31 1.67
C PRO A 201 -7.94 -9.14 1.16
N TRP A 202 -6.93 -8.71 1.94
CA TRP A 202 -6.05 -7.60 1.60
C TRP A 202 -4.62 -8.07 1.30
N GLY A 203 -4.13 -9.05 2.07
CA GLY A 203 -2.80 -9.62 1.92
C GLY A 203 -2.53 -10.23 0.55
N ASN A 204 -3.57 -10.74 -0.13
CA ASN A 204 -3.42 -11.29 -1.47
C ASN A 204 -2.94 -10.21 -2.47
N PHE A 205 -3.31 -8.95 -2.30
CA PHE A 205 -2.83 -7.86 -3.16
C PHE A 205 -1.33 -7.64 -3.01
N VAL A 206 -0.76 -7.87 -1.83
CA VAL A 206 0.69 -7.79 -1.60
C VAL A 206 1.40 -8.94 -2.29
N VAL A 207 0.88 -10.17 -2.19
CA VAL A 207 1.45 -11.33 -2.89
C VAL A 207 1.38 -11.15 -4.41
N GLN A 208 0.25 -10.69 -4.94
CA GLN A 208 0.12 -10.36 -6.37
C GLN A 208 1.11 -9.29 -6.81
N HIS A 209 1.32 -8.25 -5.98
CA HIS A 209 2.26 -7.17 -6.27
C HIS A 209 3.68 -7.70 -6.39
N VAL A 210 4.17 -8.47 -5.41
CA VAL A 210 5.54 -9.00 -5.46
C VAL A 210 5.75 -10.00 -6.60
N LEU A 211 4.72 -10.76 -7.00
CA LEU A 211 4.78 -11.65 -8.17
C LEU A 211 4.81 -10.88 -9.51
N LYS A 212 4.30 -9.65 -9.55
CA LYS A 212 4.39 -8.77 -10.73
C LYS A 212 5.75 -8.07 -10.87
N LEU A 213 6.50 -7.94 -9.77
CA LEU A 213 7.87 -7.40 -9.82
C LEU A 213 8.77 -8.30 -10.67
N HIS A 214 9.80 -7.73 -11.29
CA HIS A 214 10.82 -8.47 -12.04
C HIS A 214 11.87 -9.14 -11.12
N ASP A 215 11.45 -9.67 -9.97
CA ASP A 215 12.33 -10.37 -9.02
C ASP A 215 12.12 -11.89 -9.08
N LEU A 216 12.97 -12.58 -9.84
CA LEU A 216 12.91 -14.03 -10.01
C LEU A 216 13.14 -14.80 -8.70
N ARG A 217 13.92 -14.25 -7.77
CA ARG A 217 14.20 -14.88 -6.47
C ARG A 217 12.94 -14.86 -5.61
N CYS A 218 12.26 -13.73 -5.53
CA CYS A 218 10.99 -13.62 -4.82
C CYS A 218 9.93 -14.54 -5.43
N LYS A 219 9.77 -14.54 -6.76
CA LYS A 219 8.81 -15.44 -7.44
C LYS A 219 9.09 -16.92 -7.13
N ARG A 220 10.36 -17.35 -7.18
CA ARG A 220 10.75 -18.71 -6.80
C ARG A 220 10.45 -19.00 -5.33
N ASN A 221 10.78 -18.08 -4.42
CA ASN A 221 10.52 -18.28 -2.99
C ASN A 221 9.02 -18.42 -2.69
N VAL A 222 8.18 -17.57 -3.31
CA VAL A 222 6.71 -17.68 -3.21
C VAL A 222 6.24 -19.03 -3.76
N ALA A 223 6.72 -19.43 -4.94
CA ALA A 223 6.36 -20.72 -5.55
C ALA A 223 6.74 -21.91 -4.67
N VAL A 224 7.91 -21.89 -4.04
CA VAL A 224 8.35 -22.93 -3.09
C VAL A 224 7.42 -23.02 -1.89
N ILE A 225 7.04 -21.87 -1.30
CA ILE A 225 6.13 -21.83 -0.14
C ILE A 225 4.72 -22.28 -0.50
N LEU A 226 4.26 -22.03 -1.73
CA LEU A 226 2.91 -22.39 -2.18
C LEU A 226 2.80 -23.78 -2.81
N ARG A 227 3.92 -24.48 -3.00
CA ARG A 227 3.95 -25.84 -3.53
C ARG A 227 3.17 -26.78 -2.60
N GLY A 228 2.26 -27.57 -3.18
CA GLY A 228 1.37 -28.48 -2.45
C GLY A 228 0.09 -27.80 -1.93
N HIS A 229 -0.06 -26.49 -2.11
CA HIS A 229 -1.24 -25.73 -1.68
C HIS A 229 -1.98 -25.05 -2.83
N CYS A 230 -1.46 -25.14 -4.05
CA CYS A 230 -2.03 -24.46 -5.21
C CYS A 230 -3.44 -24.96 -5.53
N VAL A 231 -3.71 -26.27 -5.44
CA VAL A 231 -5.07 -26.79 -5.68
C VAL A 231 -6.06 -26.24 -4.66
N ASP A 232 -5.72 -26.22 -3.37
CA ASP A 232 -6.62 -25.70 -2.32
C ASP A 232 -6.82 -24.19 -2.41
N LEU A 233 -5.76 -23.45 -2.76
CA LEU A 233 -5.86 -22.02 -3.03
C LEU A 233 -6.75 -21.73 -4.23
N SER A 234 -6.73 -22.59 -5.26
CA SER A 234 -7.54 -22.42 -6.47
C SER A 234 -9.05 -22.52 -6.20
N PHE A 235 -9.47 -23.19 -5.12
CA PHE A 235 -10.87 -23.22 -4.69
C PHE A 235 -11.32 -21.95 -3.95
N LYS A 236 -10.41 -21.01 -3.66
CA LYS A 236 -10.69 -19.82 -2.85
C LYS A 236 -10.57 -18.56 -3.70
N LYS A 237 -11.48 -17.60 -3.49
CA LYS A 237 -11.54 -16.33 -4.22
C LYS A 237 -10.20 -15.61 -4.35
N TYR A 238 -9.48 -15.44 -3.23
CA TYR A 238 -8.22 -14.70 -3.22
C TYR A 238 -7.04 -15.57 -3.66
N GLY A 239 -7.06 -16.85 -3.26
CA GLY A 239 -6.02 -17.81 -3.59
C GLY A 239 -5.92 -18.08 -5.08
N SER A 240 -7.05 -18.16 -5.79
CA SER A 240 -7.08 -18.42 -7.23
C SER A 240 -6.30 -17.38 -8.02
N TYR A 241 -6.40 -16.10 -7.66
CA TYR A 241 -5.63 -15.03 -8.31
C TYR A 241 -4.11 -15.23 -8.17
N ILE A 242 -3.66 -15.75 -7.03
CA ILE A 242 -2.23 -16.03 -6.81
C ILE A 242 -1.77 -17.20 -7.66
N VAL A 243 -2.58 -18.26 -7.73
CA VAL A 243 -2.26 -19.45 -8.53
C VAL A 243 -2.22 -19.12 -10.02
N GLU A 244 -3.13 -18.27 -10.53
CA GLU A 244 -3.07 -17.75 -11.90
C GLU A 244 -1.76 -16.99 -12.15
N LYS A 245 -1.32 -16.14 -11.22
CA LYS A 245 -0.04 -15.41 -11.34
C LYS A 245 1.19 -16.34 -11.29
N LEU A 246 1.12 -17.44 -10.56
CA LEU A 246 2.16 -18.47 -10.58
C LEU A 246 2.17 -19.25 -11.90
N LEU A 247 1.02 -19.49 -12.51
CA LEU A 247 0.89 -20.13 -13.83
C LEU A 247 1.44 -19.25 -14.96
N GLU A 248 1.25 -17.94 -14.88
CA GLU A 248 1.80 -16.97 -15.84
C GLU A 248 3.34 -16.82 -15.76
N ALA A 249 3.97 -17.30 -14.69
CA ALA A 249 5.41 -17.18 -14.47
C ALA A 249 6.16 -18.47 -14.80
N GLU A 250 7.15 -18.39 -15.70
CA GLU A 250 7.94 -19.54 -16.18
C GLU A 250 8.56 -20.36 -15.05
N VAL A 251 9.04 -19.68 -14.00
CA VAL A 251 9.68 -20.31 -12.84
C VAL A 251 8.75 -21.19 -11.99
N SER A 252 7.43 -21.06 -12.15
CA SER A 252 6.44 -21.74 -11.32
C SER A 252 5.34 -22.46 -12.10
N MET A 253 5.15 -22.16 -13.39
CA MET A 253 4.09 -22.74 -14.22
C MET A 253 4.07 -24.27 -14.15
N VAL A 254 5.23 -24.90 -14.35
CA VAL A 254 5.38 -26.36 -14.34
C VAL A 254 4.99 -26.95 -12.99
N MET A 255 5.37 -26.29 -11.89
CA MET A 255 5.06 -26.73 -10.53
C MET A 255 3.55 -26.75 -10.31
N VAL A 256 2.85 -25.68 -10.68
CA VAL A 256 1.39 -25.58 -10.52
C VAL A 256 0.67 -26.57 -11.43
N ALA A 257 1.04 -26.63 -12.72
CA ALA A 257 0.41 -27.54 -13.68
C ALA A 257 0.55 -29.02 -13.26
N VAL A 258 1.72 -29.42 -12.77
CA VAL A 258 1.93 -30.77 -12.23
C VAL A 258 1.08 -31.02 -10.98
N GLU A 259 0.90 -30.02 -10.11
CA GLU A 259 0.03 -30.17 -8.94
C GLU A 259 -1.44 -30.36 -9.32
N LEU A 260 -1.93 -29.60 -10.32
CA LEU A 260 -3.27 -29.80 -10.90
C LEU A 260 -3.42 -31.20 -11.50
N LEU A 261 -2.41 -31.68 -12.24
CA LEU A 261 -2.40 -33.02 -12.82
C LEU A 261 -2.32 -34.12 -11.77
N LYS A 262 -1.79 -33.85 -10.57
CA LYS A 262 -1.76 -34.82 -9.46
C LYS A 262 -3.06 -34.88 -8.65
N CYS A 263 -4.10 -34.13 -9.05
CA CYS A 263 -5.41 -34.29 -8.44
C CYS A 263 -5.94 -35.71 -8.67
N ASP A 264 -6.26 -36.38 -7.57
CA ASP A 264 -6.92 -37.68 -7.56
C ASP A 264 -8.43 -37.55 -7.80
N GLY A 265 -9.02 -38.62 -8.32
CA GLY A 265 -10.46 -38.73 -8.55
C GLY A 265 -11.02 -37.59 -9.39
N ASP A 266 -12.14 -37.00 -8.93
CA ASP A 266 -12.85 -35.93 -9.62
C ASP A 266 -12.39 -34.52 -9.18
N ARG A 267 -11.33 -34.39 -8.36
CA ARG A 267 -10.95 -33.11 -7.74
C ARG A 267 -10.60 -32.04 -8.76
N LEU A 268 -9.91 -32.39 -9.84
CA LEU A 268 -9.63 -31.47 -10.96
C LEU A 268 -10.92 -31.03 -11.67
N MET A 269 -11.88 -31.94 -11.83
CA MET A 269 -13.19 -31.63 -12.43
C MET A 269 -14.03 -30.72 -11.53
N ARG A 270 -14.03 -30.96 -10.22
CA ARG A 270 -14.66 -30.07 -9.23
C ARG A 270 -14.03 -28.68 -9.27
N LEU A 271 -12.71 -28.60 -9.40
CA LEU A 271 -11.99 -27.34 -9.53
C LEU A 271 -12.40 -26.61 -10.81
N ALA A 272 -12.40 -27.30 -11.96
CA ALA A 272 -12.79 -26.75 -13.26
C ALA A 272 -14.24 -26.24 -13.31
N ARG A 273 -15.12 -26.72 -12.43
CA ARG A 273 -16.53 -26.30 -12.33
C ARG A 273 -16.79 -25.28 -11.23
N SER A 274 -15.79 -24.99 -10.38
CA SER A 274 -15.94 -24.08 -9.26
C SER A 274 -15.96 -22.62 -9.71
N GLU A 275 -16.54 -21.74 -8.88
CA GLU A 275 -16.64 -20.30 -9.15
C GLU A 275 -15.28 -19.63 -9.40
N PHE A 276 -14.21 -20.12 -8.76
CA PHE A 276 -12.85 -19.54 -8.85
C PHE A 276 -11.87 -20.44 -9.62
N GLY A 277 -11.87 -21.74 -9.33
CA GLY A 277 -10.92 -22.69 -9.90
C GLY A 277 -11.05 -22.90 -11.40
N ASN A 278 -12.21 -22.60 -11.99
CA ASN A 278 -12.39 -22.64 -13.45
C ASN A 278 -11.39 -21.70 -14.16
N PHE A 279 -11.11 -20.53 -13.59
CA PHE A 279 -10.15 -19.58 -14.14
C PHE A 279 -8.72 -20.15 -14.06
N VAL A 280 -8.35 -20.78 -12.94
CA VAL A 280 -7.04 -21.43 -12.79
C VAL A 280 -6.84 -22.55 -13.81
N VAL A 281 -7.82 -23.43 -13.99
CA VAL A 281 -7.72 -24.55 -14.95
C VAL A 281 -7.67 -24.03 -16.39
N LEU A 282 -8.47 -23.01 -16.72
CA LEU A 282 -8.45 -22.37 -18.03
C LEU A 282 -7.09 -21.70 -18.30
N THR A 283 -6.56 -20.98 -17.31
CA THR A 283 -5.23 -20.35 -17.37
C THR A 283 -4.16 -21.42 -17.55
N ALA A 284 -4.20 -22.54 -16.81
CA ALA A 284 -3.25 -23.65 -16.98
C ALA A 284 -3.26 -24.21 -18.41
N LEU A 285 -4.43 -24.45 -19.00
CA LEU A 285 -4.54 -24.89 -20.40
C LEU A 285 -3.96 -23.87 -21.39
N ARG A 286 -4.18 -22.57 -21.18
CA ARG A 286 -3.65 -21.52 -22.06
C ARG A 286 -2.13 -21.39 -21.93
N VAL A 287 -1.62 -21.24 -20.72
CA VAL A 287 -0.18 -20.97 -20.51
C VAL A 287 0.68 -22.18 -20.84
N THR A 288 0.21 -23.41 -20.60
CA THR A 288 0.97 -24.61 -21.01
C THR A 288 1.11 -24.67 -22.53
N GLN A 289 0.12 -24.22 -23.28
CA GLN A 289 0.21 -24.08 -24.73
C GLN A 289 1.12 -22.91 -25.14
N GLU A 290 0.89 -21.71 -24.59
CA GLU A 290 1.66 -20.50 -24.92
C GLU A 290 3.16 -20.65 -24.62
N MET A 291 3.51 -21.40 -23.56
CA MET A 291 4.89 -21.70 -23.16
C MET A 291 5.44 -22.98 -23.78
N ASN A 292 4.76 -23.55 -24.79
CA ASN A 292 5.17 -24.75 -25.52
C ASN A 292 5.42 -26.01 -24.64
N ARG A 293 4.66 -26.14 -23.54
CA ARG A 293 4.60 -27.34 -22.69
C ARG A 293 3.45 -28.25 -23.11
N MET A 294 3.56 -28.74 -24.34
CA MET A 294 2.55 -29.60 -24.98
C MET A 294 2.34 -30.92 -24.26
N ASP A 295 3.33 -31.40 -23.52
CA ASP A 295 3.21 -32.54 -22.61
C ASP A 295 2.15 -32.26 -21.52
N LEU A 296 2.32 -31.18 -20.77
CA LEU A 296 1.39 -30.79 -19.70
C LEU A 296 0.02 -30.40 -20.24
N PHE A 297 -0.02 -29.73 -21.40
CA PHE A 297 -1.27 -29.39 -22.07
C PHE A 297 -2.06 -30.65 -22.44
N SER A 298 -1.41 -31.61 -23.10
CA SER A 298 -2.03 -32.88 -23.51
C SER A 298 -2.56 -33.65 -22.30
N ASP A 299 -1.79 -33.72 -21.22
CA ASP A 299 -2.19 -34.40 -19.99
C ASP A 299 -3.43 -33.75 -19.35
N LEU A 300 -3.51 -32.41 -19.34
CA LEU A 300 -4.67 -31.68 -18.83
C LEU A 300 -5.91 -31.93 -19.69
N VAL A 301 -5.76 -31.89 -21.02
CA VAL A 301 -6.84 -32.21 -21.97
C VAL A 301 -7.32 -33.64 -21.76
N GLN A 302 -6.41 -34.61 -21.66
CA GLN A 302 -6.75 -36.02 -21.48
C GLN A 302 -7.55 -36.26 -20.19
N LYS A 303 -7.24 -35.55 -19.10
CA LYS A 303 -8.02 -35.64 -17.84
C LYS A 303 -9.38 -34.98 -17.93
N LEU A 304 -9.51 -33.86 -18.64
CA LEU A 304 -10.75 -33.06 -18.66
C LEU A 304 -11.74 -33.51 -19.74
N MET A 305 -11.25 -33.97 -20.90
CA MET A 305 -12.06 -34.25 -22.08
C MET A 305 -13.14 -35.32 -21.87
N PRO A 306 -12.88 -36.46 -21.19
CA PRO A 306 -13.92 -37.47 -20.93
C PRO A 306 -15.13 -36.94 -20.16
N HIS A 307 -14.92 -35.89 -19.37
CA HIS A 307 -15.93 -35.28 -18.51
C HIS A 307 -16.39 -33.90 -19.01
N ARG A 308 -16.10 -33.55 -20.27
CA ARG A 308 -16.46 -32.25 -20.86
C ARG A 308 -17.94 -31.89 -20.71
N HIS A 309 -18.84 -32.87 -20.82
CA HIS A 309 -20.28 -32.66 -20.67
C HIS A 309 -20.68 -32.09 -19.29
N LEU A 310 -19.89 -32.36 -18.24
CA LEU A 310 -20.11 -31.81 -16.89
C LEU A 310 -19.67 -30.34 -16.74
N LEU A 311 -18.85 -29.85 -17.67
CA LEU A 311 -18.38 -28.46 -17.71
C LEU A 311 -19.41 -27.54 -18.39
N LEU A 312 -20.17 -28.06 -19.36
CA LEU A 312 -21.24 -27.33 -20.04
C LEU A 312 -22.32 -26.92 -19.04
N GLY A 313 -22.79 -25.68 -19.14
CA GLY A 313 -23.80 -25.12 -18.22
C GLY A 313 -23.31 -24.88 -16.79
N SER A 314 -22.01 -25.01 -16.53
CA SER A 314 -21.36 -24.65 -15.25
C SER A 314 -20.41 -23.46 -15.43
N HIS A 315 -19.72 -23.03 -14.36
CA HIS A 315 -18.63 -22.06 -14.47
C HIS A 315 -17.50 -22.52 -15.43
N GLY A 316 -17.39 -23.83 -15.69
CA GLY A 316 -16.40 -24.42 -16.59
C GLY A 316 -16.73 -24.30 -18.09
N ASN A 317 -17.77 -23.57 -18.50
CA ASN A 317 -18.21 -23.50 -19.90
C ASN A 317 -17.08 -23.06 -20.87
N ASN A 318 -16.24 -22.12 -20.45
CA ASN A 318 -15.10 -21.66 -21.24
C ASN A 318 -14.05 -22.75 -21.46
N ILE A 319 -13.85 -23.63 -20.47
CA ILE A 319 -12.97 -24.79 -20.59
C ILE A 319 -13.58 -25.78 -21.59
N ALA A 320 -14.87 -26.07 -21.49
CA ALA A 320 -15.56 -26.97 -22.41
C ALA A 320 -15.44 -26.53 -23.88
N ASN A 321 -15.58 -25.22 -24.12
CA ASN A 321 -15.43 -24.63 -25.45
C ASN A 321 -13.99 -24.72 -25.95
N LEU A 322 -13.01 -24.40 -25.10
CA LEU A 322 -11.59 -24.52 -25.45
C LEU A 322 -11.22 -25.96 -25.84
N LEU A 323 -11.70 -26.96 -25.09
CA LEU A 323 -11.45 -28.37 -25.37
C LEU A 323 -12.07 -28.80 -26.72
N GLU A 324 -13.25 -28.29 -27.09
CA GLU A 324 -13.92 -28.62 -28.35
C GLU A 324 -13.20 -28.04 -29.56
N THR A 325 -12.84 -26.74 -29.53
CA THR A 325 -12.13 -26.09 -30.64
C THR A 325 -10.82 -26.81 -30.96
N ARG A 326 -10.16 -27.36 -29.92
CA ARG A 326 -8.88 -28.05 -30.05
C ARG A 326 -9.01 -29.50 -30.51
N ARG A 327 -10.18 -30.14 -30.32
CA ARG A 327 -10.48 -31.46 -30.92
C ARG A 327 -10.53 -31.39 -32.45
N CYS A 328 -11.01 -30.29 -33.01
CA CYS A 328 -11.12 -30.10 -34.45
C CYS A 328 -9.82 -29.64 -35.14
N SER A 329 -8.75 -29.39 -34.37
CA SER A 329 -7.46 -28.89 -34.89
C SER A 329 -6.37 -29.96 -35.00
N ASN A 330 -6.65 -31.17 -34.52
CA ASN A 330 -5.81 -32.38 -34.64
C ASN A 330 -6.53 -33.41 -35.51
#